data_AF-A0A0G0PEX0-F1
#
_entry.id   AF-A0A0G0PEX0-F1
#
_cell.length_a   1.000
_cell.length_b   1.000
_cell.length_c   1.000
_cell.angle_alpha   90.00
_cell.angle_beta   90.00
_cell.angle_gamma   90.00
#
_symmetry.space_group_name_H-M   'P 1'
#
loop_
_entity.id
_entity.type
_entity.pdbx_description
1 polymer ?
#
loop_
_entity_poly.entity_id
_entity_poly.type
_entity_poly.pdbx_seq_one_letter_code
_entity_poly.pdbx_strand_id
1 'polypeptide(L)'
;MSQVSKHFMSSKISEKVYGVFINCIKSSKSQTETVEFLNDLLSPPEKTMLAKRVAIAFMLLENKYTYEEISNTLKISFGTIAKVNSAFALKGNGYKKIIGNFVLKKSIRNSLSEFLDLIKPSTRTLMGEVFLKPKIKSKLKREEPL
;
A
#
# COMPACT_ATOMS: atom_id res chain seq x y z
N MET A 1 3.76 -9.14 -13.00
CA MET A 1 5.22 -8.92 -13.11
C MET A 1 5.45 -7.65 -13.89
N SER A 2 6.44 -6.84 -13.51
CA SER A 2 6.83 -5.68 -14.31
C SER A 2 7.55 -6.16 -15.57
N GLN A 3 7.04 -5.77 -16.75
CA GLN A 3 7.65 -6.10 -18.03
C GLN A 3 8.79 -5.13 -18.31
N VAL A 4 9.98 -5.44 -17.80
CA VAL A 4 11.18 -4.61 -17.99
C VAL A 4 12.18 -5.37 -18.86
N SER A 5 12.66 -4.72 -19.93
CA SER A 5 13.69 -5.26 -20.81
C SER A 5 15.00 -5.51 -20.06
N LYS A 6 15.71 -6.59 -20.41
CA LYS A 6 17.06 -6.89 -19.90
C LYS A 6 18.14 -5.99 -20.51
N HIS A 7 17.83 -5.30 -21.61
CA HIS A 7 18.76 -4.40 -22.28
C HIS A 7 18.72 -3.03 -21.61
N PHE A 8 19.82 -2.68 -20.95
CA PHE A 8 19.93 -1.43 -20.21
C PHE A 8 20.18 -0.25 -21.14
N MET A 9 19.58 0.89 -20.81
CA MET A 9 19.87 2.16 -21.46
C MET A 9 21.12 2.79 -20.85
N SER A 10 21.82 3.63 -21.62
CA SER A 10 22.89 4.46 -21.05
C SER A 10 22.31 5.43 -20.01
N SER A 11 23.10 5.73 -18.97
CA SER A 11 22.65 6.58 -17.85
C SER A 11 22.10 7.94 -18.34
N LYS A 12 22.77 8.57 -19.29
CA LYS A 12 22.34 9.85 -19.90
C LYS A 12 20.99 9.76 -20.61
N ILE A 13 20.71 8.65 -21.30
CA ILE A 13 19.41 8.44 -21.95
C ILE A 13 18.34 8.20 -20.88
N SER A 14 18.64 7.37 -19.89
CA SER A 14 17.71 7.06 -18.80
C SER A 14 17.28 8.32 -18.06
N GLU A 15 18.21 9.22 -17.74
CA GLU A 15 17.90 10.50 -17.07
C GLU A 15 16.95 11.35 -17.90
N LYS A 16 17.18 11.47 -19.21
CA LYS A 16 16.31 12.22 -20.11
C LYS A 16 14.92 11.61 -20.19
N VAL A 17 14.82 10.29 -20.31
CA VAL A 17 13.54 9.56 -20.37
C VAL A 17 12.74 9.76 -19.09
N TYR A 18 13.38 9.62 -17.93
CA TYR A 18 12.72 9.90 -16.65
C TYR A 18 12.33 11.38 -16.51
N GLY A 19 13.14 12.31 -17.01
CA GLY A 19 12.80 13.73 -17.05
C GLY A 19 11.52 14.02 -17.82
N VAL A 20 11.39 13.46 -19.03
CA VAL A 20 10.17 13.58 -19.85
C VAL A 20 8.96 13.04 -19.11
N PHE A 21 9.08 11.84 -18.54
CA PHE A 21 8.00 11.21 -17.76
C PHE A 21 7.51 12.09 -16.61
N ILE A 22 8.43 12.65 -15.82
CA ILE A 22 8.07 13.53 -14.69
C ILE A 22 7.42 14.83 -15.18
N ASN A 23 7.87 15.38 -16.31
CA ASN A 23 7.29 16.59 -16.87
C ASN A 23 5.87 16.37 -17.38
N CYS A 24 5.59 15.22 -18.02
CA CYS A 24 4.23 14.85 -18.42
C CYS A 24 3.27 14.80 -17.22
N ILE A 25 3.68 14.14 -16.13
CA ILE A 25 2.87 14.07 -14.91
C ILE A 25 2.61 15.46 -14.32
N LYS A 26 3.62 16.33 -14.31
CA LYS A 26 3.48 17.70 -13.78
C LYS A 26 2.62 18.62 -14.64
N SER A 27 2.50 18.33 -15.94
CA SER A 27 1.81 19.21 -16.90
C SER A 27 0.29 19.13 -16.80
N SER A 28 -0.27 18.09 -16.17
CA SER A 28 -1.72 17.95 -16.06
C SER A 28 -2.32 19.02 -15.14
N LYS A 29 -3.35 19.71 -15.65
CA LYS A 29 -3.99 20.86 -14.98
C LYS A 29 -5.33 20.50 -14.34
N SER A 30 -5.99 19.44 -14.82
CA SER A 30 -7.29 19.01 -14.31
C SER A 30 -7.28 17.54 -13.88
N GLN A 31 -8.21 17.19 -12.99
CA GLN A 31 -8.38 15.80 -12.55
C GLN A 31 -8.79 14.89 -13.71
N THR A 32 -9.61 15.37 -14.65
CA THR A 32 -10.04 14.58 -15.82
C THR A 32 -8.87 14.25 -16.73
N GLU A 33 -8.04 15.25 -17.05
CA GLU A 33 -6.82 15.08 -17.86
C GLU A 33 -5.84 14.12 -17.19
N THR A 34 -5.68 14.20 -15.87
CA THR A 34 -4.84 13.26 -15.12
C THR A 34 -5.37 11.83 -15.22
N VAL A 35 -6.69 11.63 -15.10
CA VAL A 35 -7.31 10.30 -15.17
C VAL A 35 -7.15 9.69 -16.56
N GLU A 36 -7.40 10.47 -17.61
CA GLU A 36 -7.21 10.04 -19.01
C GLU A 36 -5.76 9.65 -19.27
N PHE A 37 -4.81 10.51 -18.90
CA PHE A 37 -3.38 10.22 -19.05
C PHE A 37 -2.96 8.93 -18.33
N LEU A 38 -3.40 8.73 -17.08
CA LEU A 38 -3.08 7.53 -16.34
C LEU A 38 -3.74 6.27 -16.90
N ASN A 39 -4.90 6.40 -17.55
CA ASN A 39 -5.56 5.28 -18.22
C ASN A 39 -4.80 4.82 -19.46
N ASP A 40 -4.23 5.75 -20.21
CA ASP A 40 -3.44 5.45 -21.41
C ASP A 40 -2.04 4.93 -21.05
N LEU A 41 -1.44 5.48 -19.99
CA LEU A 41 -0.09 5.13 -19.56
C LEU A 41 -0.01 3.77 -18.85
N LEU A 42 -1.01 3.43 -18.03
CA LEU A 42 -0.94 2.30 -17.10
C LEU A 42 -1.96 1.22 -17.45
N SER A 43 -1.48 -0.03 -17.44
CA SER A 43 -2.38 -1.17 -17.52
C SER A 43 -3.32 -1.26 -16.30
N PRO A 44 -4.50 -1.89 -16.42
CA PRO A 44 -5.41 -2.10 -15.29
C PRO A 44 -4.76 -2.66 -14.00
N PRO A 45 -3.89 -3.69 -14.04
CA PRO A 45 -3.23 -4.18 -12.83
C PRO A 45 -2.23 -3.18 -12.24
N GLU A 46 -1.55 -2.39 -13.06
CA GLU A 46 -0.60 -1.37 -12.59
C GLU A 46 -1.31 -0.23 -11.87
N LYS A 47 -2.44 0.25 -12.40
CA LYS A 47 -3.29 1.24 -11.74
C LYS A 47 -3.70 0.79 -10.35
N THR A 48 -4.22 -0.44 -10.25
CA THR A 48 -4.64 -1.04 -8.98
C THR A 48 -3.46 -1.18 -8.01
N MET A 49 -2.31 -1.62 -8.50
CA MET A 49 -1.10 -1.78 -7.68
C MET A 49 -0.62 -0.45 -7.11
N LEU A 50 -0.55 0.60 -7.94
CA LEU A 50 -0.10 1.93 -7.50
C LEU A 50 -1.07 2.55 -6.49
N ALA A 51 -2.38 2.47 -6.76
CA ALA A 51 -3.42 2.94 -5.84
C ALA A 51 -3.33 2.24 -4.46
N LYS A 52 -3.19 0.90 -4.44
CA LYS A 52 -3.00 0.15 -3.18
C LYS A 52 -1.72 0.56 -2.44
N ARG A 53 -0.61 0.79 -3.15
CA ARG A 53 0.64 1.25 -2.51
C ARG A 53 0.48 2.62 -1.85
N VAL A 54 -0.26 3.53 -2.48
CA VAL A 54 -0.58 4.84 -1.89
C VAL A 54 -1.45 4.66 -0.64
N ALA A 55 -2.49 3.82 -0.70
CA ALA A 55 -3.34 3.51 0.45
C ALA A 55 -2.56 2.92 1.63
N ILE A 56 -1.64 1.97 1.38
CA ILE A 56 -0.75 1.44 2.43
C ILE A 56 0.04 2.57 3.08
N ALA A 57 0.65 3.46 2.29
CA ALA A 57 1.45 4.55 2.84
C ALA A 57 0.61 5.52 3.71
N PHE A 58 -0.65 5.76 3.35
CA PHE A 58 -1.59 6.51 4.18
C PHE A 58 -1.90 5.78 5.51
N MET A 59 -2.27 4.50 5.45
CA MET A 59 -2.59 3.70 6.63
C MET A 59 -1.39 3.57 7.59
N LEU A 60 -0.17 3.44 7.04
CA LEU A 60 1.07 3.44 7.81
C LEU A 60 1.35 4.80 8.46
N LEU A 61 1.05 5.91 7.78
CA LEU A 61 1.25 7.26 8.34
C LEU A 61 0.31 7.54 9.51
N GLU A 62 -0.94 7.07 9.45
CA GLU A 62 -1.92 7.22 10.54
C GLU A 62 -1.51 6.47 11.82
N ASN A 63 -0.62 5.46 11.73
CA ASN A 63 -0.15 4.63 12.84
C ASN A 63 -1.26 3.95 13.67
N LYS A 64 -2.46 3.79 13.09
CA LYS A 64 -3.63 3.16 13.75
C LYS A 64 -3.92 1.74 13.26
N TYR A 65 -3.25 1.30 12.20
CA TYR A 65 -3.54 0.04 11.52
C TYR A 65 -2.38 -0.93 11.64
N THR A 66 -2.68 -2.17 12.00
CA THR A 66 -1.76 -3.29 11.98
C THR A 66 -1.54 -3.79 10.56
N TYR A 67 -0.44 -4.52 10.34
CA TYR A 67 -0.17 -5.16 9.04
C TYR A 67 -1.28 -6.12 8.62
N GLU A 68 -1.90 -6.81 9.58
CA GLU A 68 -3.02 -7.72 9.34
C GLU A 68 -4.26 -6.98 8.82
N GLU A 69 -4.63 -5.87 9.44
CA GLU A 69 -5.76 -5.05 8.99
C GLU A 69 -5.51 -4.46 7.60
N ILE A 70 -4.31 -3.96 7.33
CA ILE A 70 -3.92 -3.44 6.01
C ILE A 70 -4.00 -4.56 4.95
N SER A 71 -3.48 -5.75 5.28
CA SER A 71 -3.51 -6.93 4.40
C SER A 71 -4.93 -7.37 4.09
N ASN A 72 -5.77 -7.51 5.13
CA ASN A 72 -7.14 -7.99 5.01
C ASN A 72 -8.04 -7.00 4.26
N THR A 73 -7.80 -5.70 4.44
CA THR A 73 -8.53 -4.63 3.78
C THR A 73 -8.14 -4.50 2.31
N LEU A 74 -6.86 -4.34 2.02
CA LEU A 74 -6.38 -4.06 0.66
C LEU A 74 -6.16 -5.34 -0.15
N LYS A 75 -6.31 -6.52 0.45
CA LYS A 75 -6.06 -7.84 -0.16
C LYS A 75 -4.67 -7.89 -0.78
N ILE A 76 -3.66 -7.68 0.06
CA ILE A 76 -2.25 -7.63 -0.34
C ILE A 76 -1.38 -8.43 0.63
N SER A 77 -0.26 -8.95 0.15
CA SER A 77 0.67 -9.70 1.00
C SER A 77 1.43 -8.81 1.98
N PHE A 78 1.78 -9.36 3.14
CA PHE A 78 2.66 -8.70 4.11
C PHE A 78 4.00 -8.26 3.50
N GLY A 79 4.56 -9.04 2.56
CA GLY A 79 5.78 -8.66 1.85
C GLY A 79 5.64 -7.37 1.04
N THR A 80 4.44 -7.08 0.51
CA THR A 80 4.17 -5.82 -0.19
C THR A 80 4.09 -4.66 0.78
N ILE A 81 3.40 -4.85 1.91
CA ILE A 81 3.29 -3.86 2.98
C ILE A 81 4.68 -3.51 3.52
N ALA A 82 5.50 -4.53 3.80
CA ALA A 82 6.87 -4.36 4.26
C ALA A 82 7.73 -3.56 3.26
N LYS A 83 7.65 -3.85 1.95
CA LYS A 83 8.38 -3.08 0.92
C LYS A 83 7.98 -1.60 0.92
N VAL A 84 6.68 -1.31 1.04
CA VAL A 84 6.20 0.08 1.11
C VAL A 84 6.64 0.74 2.40
N ASN A 85 6.55 0.04 3.55
CA ASN A 85 7.02 0.57 4.82
C ASN A 85 8.53 0.87 4.80
N SER A 86 9.36 -0.03 4.26
CA SER A 86 10.79 0.21 4.10
C SER A 86 11.07 1.42 3.21
N ALA A 87 10.34 1.59 2.11
CA ALA A 87 10.46 2.77 1.25
C ALA A 87 10.03 4.06 1.98
N PHE A 88 8.98 3.99 2.80
CA PHE A 88 8.49 5.09 3.61
C PHE A 88 9.46 5.47 4.75
N ALA A 89 10.06 4.49 5.42
CA ALA A 89 10.99 4.71 6.53
C ALA A 89 12.37 5.20 6.05
N LEU A 90 12.94 4.57 5.02
CA LEU A 90 14.34 4.79 4.61
C LEU A 90 14.51 5.86 3.51
N LYS A 91 13.55 5.96 2.58
CA LYS A 91 13.63 6.85 1.40
C LYS A 91 12.43 7.81 1.29
N GLY A 92 11.63 7.92 2.33
CA GLY A 92 10.27 8.44 2.29
C GLY A 92 10.13 9.96 2.20
N ASN A 93 11.15 10.73 1.82
CA ASN A 93 11.00 12.19 1.69
C ASN A 93 9.87 12.56 0.72
N GLY A 94 9.66 11.79 -0.35
CA GLY A 94 8.54 12.00 -1.27
C GLY A 94 7.19 11.65 -0.65
N TYR A 95 7.07 10.47 -0.03
CA TYR A 95 5.84 10.05 0.64
C TYR A 95 5.47 10.98 1.78
N LYS A 96 6.39 11.26 2.72
CA LYS A 96 6.13 12.12 3.88
C LYS A 96 5.74 13.55 3.46
N LYS A 97 6.41 14.12 2.45
CA LYS A 97 6.08 15.47 1.96
C LYS A 97 4.71 15.49 1.28
N ILE A 98 4.48 14.60 0.33
CA ILE A 98 3.22 14.61 -0.43
C ILE A 98 2.07 14.16 0.47
N ILE A 99 2.14 12.97 1.07
CA ILE A 99 1.08 12.43 1.91
C ILE A 99 0.85 13.30 3.15
N GLY A 100 1.92 13.77 3.81
CA GLY A 100 1.78 14.68 4.96
C GLY A 100 1.06 15.98 4.60
N ASN A 101 1.41 16.61 3.47
CA ASN A 101 0.69 17.80 2.98
C ASN A 101 -0.77 17.50 2.60
N PHE A 102 -1.06 16.28 2.15
CA PHE A 102 -2.42 15.83 1.81
C PHE A 102 -3.30 15.63 3.06
N VAL A 103 -2.75 15.09 4.16
CA VAL A 103 -3.47 14.90 5.43
C VAL A 103 -3.87 16.25 6.08
N LEU A 104 -3.13 17.31 5.78
CA LEU A 104 -3.44 18.68 6.22
C LEU A 104 -4.60 19.31 5.41
N LYS A 105 -4.87 18.85 4.19
CA LYS A 105 -5.99 19.36 3.38
C LYS A 105 -7.31 18.73 3.82
N LYS A 106 -8.23 19.56 4.34
CA LYS A 106 -9.51 19.16 4.92
C LYS A 106 -10.41 18.33 3.97
N SER A 107 -10.46 18.68 2.68
CA SER A 107 -11.29 17.98 1.69
C SER A 107 -10.86 16.52 1.47
N ILE A 108 -9.55 16.27 1.38
CA ILE A 108 -9.01 14.92 1.23
C ILE A 108 -9.09 14.15 2.54
N ARG A 109 -8.92 14.82 3.68
CA ARG A 109 -9.12 14.22 5.00
C ARG A 109 -10.52 13.62 5.13
N ASN A 110 -11.55 14.26 4.59
CA ASN A 110 -12.92 13.74 4.62
C ASN A 110 -13.08 12.46 3.77
N SER A 111 -12.59 12.47 2.52
CA SER A 111 -12.61 11.27 1.68
C SER A 111 -11.75 10.14 2.26
N LEU A 112 -10.65 10.49 2.93
CA LEU A 112 -9.84 9.54 3.67
C LEU A 112 -10.56 9.02 4.90
N SER A 113 -11.23 9.86 5.70
CA SER A 113 -11.99 9.38 6.85
C SER A 113 -13.14 8.48 6.42
N GLU A 114 -13.83 8.80 5.33
CA GLU A 114 -14.85 7.92 4.72
C GLU A 114 -14.24 6.58 4.31
N PHE A 115 -13.10 6.60 3.61
CA PHE A 115 -12.37 5.39 3.27
C PHE A 115 -11.95 4.59 4.51
N LEU A 116 -11.40 5.24 5.53
CA LEU A 116 -10.97 4.61 6.77
C LEU A 116 -12.15 4.10 7.62
N ASP A 117 -13.30 4.75 7.55
CA ASP A 117 -14.54 4.35 8.21
C ASP A 117 -15.14 3.10 7.56
N LEU A 118 -15.02 2.95 6.23
CA LEU A 118 -15.33 1.70 5.52
C LEU A 118 -14.37 0.57 5.90
N ILE A 119 -13.19 0.90 6.42
CA ILE A 119 -12.13 -0.04 6.84
C ILE A 119 -12.25 -0.39 8.32
N LYS A 120 -13.04 0.35 9.11
CA LYS A 120 -13.33 -0.03 10.50
C LYS A 120 -13.72 -1.50 10.48
N PRO A 121 -12.98 -2.37 11.20
CA PRO A 121 -13.39 -3.75 11.27
C PRO A 121 -14.82 -3.70 11.76
N SER A 122 -15.75 -4.32 11.00
CA SER A 122 -16.97 -4.78 11.65
C SER A 122 -16.49 -5.45 12.90
N THR A 123 -16.95 -4.97 14.05
CA THR A 123 -16.76 -5.63 15.33
C THR A 123 -17.11 -7.09 15.07
N ARG A 124 -16.11 -7.92 14.78
CA ARG A 124 -16.26 -9.35 14.83
C ARG A 124 -16.48 -9.55 16.31
N THR A 125 -17.75 -9.68 16.65
CA THR A 125 -18.27 -10.42 17.77
C THR A 125 -17.17 -11.31 18.32
N LEU A 126 -16.88 -11.14 19.61
CA LEU A 126 -16.09 -12.06 20.43
C LEU A 126 -16.74 -13.45 20.36
N MET A 127 -16.57 -14.13 19.23
CA MET A 127 -17.07 -15.46 18.90
C MET A 127 -15.90 -16.24 18.27
N GLY A 128 -14.76 -16.12 18.94
CA GLY A 128 -13.50 -16.81 18.64
C GLY A 128 -12.99 -17.63 19.81
N GLU A 129 -13.77 -17.78 20.90
CA GLU A 129 -13.43 -18.68 22.01
C GLU A 129 -13.60 -20.17 21.67
N VAL A 130 -14.02 -20.54 20.45
CA VAL A 130 -14.44 -21.93 20.15
C VAL A 130 -13.46 -22.74 19.29
N PHE A 131 -12.35 -22.21 18.75
CA PHE A 131 -11.51 -23.01 17.82
C PHE A 131 -9.99 -23.03 18.02
N LEU A 132 -9.50 -22.68 19.21
CA LEU A 132 -8.07 -22.84 19.56
C LEU A 132 -7.88 -23.71 20.81
N LYS A 133 -8.18 -25.01 20.70
CA LYS A 133 -7.54 -26.13 21.44
C LYS A 133 -8.13 -27.46 20.95
N PRO A 134 -7.36 -28.29 20.20
CA PRO A 134 -6.77 -29.47 20.84
C PRO A 134 -5.42 -29.94 20.27
N LYS A 135 -4.61 -29.12 19.59
CA LYS A 135 -3.29 -29.59 19.07
C LYS A 135 -2.10 -29.43 20.01
N ILE A 136 -2.21 -28.65 21.09
CA ILE A 136 -1.10 -28.43 22.04
C ILE A 136 -1.08 -29.50 23.16
N LYS A 137 -2.23 -30.07 23.54
CA LYS A 137 -2.30 -31.11 24.60
C LYS A 137 -1.72 -32.47 24.19
N SER A 138 -1.58 -32.77 22.90
CA SER A 138 -1.05 -34.06 22.42
C SER A 138 0.48 -34.11 22.33
N LYS A 139 1.17 -32.97 22.35
CA LYS A 139 2.64 -32.92 22.41
C LYS A 139 3.16 -33.05 23.83
N LEU A 140 2.51 -32.40 24.81
CA LEU A 140 2.91 -32.48 26.23
C LEU A 140 2.69 -33.86 26.87
N LYS A 141 1.76 -34.69 26.34
CA LYS A 141 1.56 -36.07 26.82
C LYS A 141 2.53 -37.11 26.25
N ARG A 142 3.44 -36.72 25.35
CA ARG A 142 4.41 -37.64 24.70
C ARG A 142 5.83 -37.49 25.25
N GLU A 143 6.06 -36.55 26.17
CA GLU A 143 7.39 -36.21 26.72
C GLU A 143 7.45 -36.39 28.24
N GLU A 144 6.62 -37.26 28.83
CA GLU A 144 6.84 -37.74 30.20
C GLU A 144 7.63 -39.05 30.13
N PRO A 145 8.84 -39.14 30.73
CA PRO A 145 9.59 -40.38 30.79
C PRO A 145 9.04 -41.32 31.88
N LEU A 146 8.71 -42.54 31.44
CA LEU A 146 8.37 -43.79 32.16
C LEU A 146 7.25 -43.72 33.22
#